data_AF-A0A811R210-F1
#
_entry.id   AF-A0A811R210-F1
#
_cell.length_a   1.000
_cell.length_b   1.000
_cell.length_c   1.000
_cell.angle_alpha   90.00
_cell.angle_beta   90.00
_cell.angle_gamma   90.00
#
_symmetry.space_group_name_H-M   'P 1'
#
loop_
_entity.id
_entity.type
_entity.pdbx_description
1 polymer ?
#
loop_
_entity_poly.entity_id
_entity_poly.type
_entity_poly.pdbx_seq_one_letter_code
_entity_poly.pdbx_strand_id
1 'polypeptide(L)'
;MPYLSEELLHEFLQLVRALQIRHRQEETSQYPRFFHYKIEKTAEVAIEVIDKVAEATEKVGDEVAEEFPGNKNIKKAASKIKKVMDVIEEDADKAEALIEKVSFITQSIASWQLLLHQIQSTLAV
;
A
#
# COMPACT_ATOMS: atom_id res chain seq x y z
N MET A 1 -31.62 14.92 37.81
CA MET A 1 -30.47 14.54 36.96
C MET A 1 -30.06 13.13 37.36
N PRO A 2 -30.18 12.10 36.51
CA PRO A 2 -29.74 10.77 36.87
C PRO A 2 -28.21 10.75 36.82
N TYR A 3 -27.59 10.49 37.97
CA TYR A 3 -26.16 10.24 38.05
C TYR A 3 -25.89 8.92 37.32
N LEU A 4 -24.97 8.95 36.35
CA LEU A 4 -24.36 7.75 35.80
C LEU A 4 -23.85 6.91 36.97
N SER A 5 -24.15 5.61 36.98
CA SER A 5 -23.66 4.72 38.03
C SER A 5 -22.13 4.75 38.07
N GLU A 6 -21.53 4.62 39.26
CA GLU A 6 -20.06 4.62 39.41
C GLU A 6 -19.37 3.59 38.51
N GLU A 7 -20.10 2.53 38.16
CA GLU A 7 -19.69 1.47 37.24
C GLU A 7 -19.51 1.98 35.79
N LEU A 8 -20.44 2.77 35.27
CA LEU A 8 -20.33 3.41 33.95
C LEU A 8 -19.20 4.45 33.91
N LEU A 9 -18.99 5.16 35.02
CA LEU A 9 -17.92 6.15 35.15
C LEU A 9 -16.54 5.48 35.16
N HIS A 10 -16.44 4.32 35.82
CA HIS A 10 -15.24 3.51 35.83
C HIS A 10 -14.93 2.89 34.46
N GLU A 11 -15.93 2.37 33.74
CA GLU A 11 -15.76 1.89 32.35
C GLU A 11 -15.32 3.00 31.40
N PHE A 12 -15.92 4.19 31.52
CA PHE A 12 -15.52 5.35 30.73
C PHE A 12 -14.06 5.76 31.01
N LEU A 13 -13.64 5.77 32.27
CA LEU A 13 -12.25 6.08 32.65
C LEU A 13 -11.26 5.02 32.17
N GLN A 14 -11.65 3.73 32.17
CA GLN A 14 -10.86 2.64 31.60
C GLN A 14 -10.66 2.83 30.09
N LEU A 15 -11.73 3.19 29.37
CA LEU A 15 -11.69 3.51 27.94
C LEU A 15 -10.79 4.72 27.64
N VAL A 16 -10.91 5.81 28.41
CA VAL A 16 -10.07 7.00 28.26
C VAL A 16 -8.60 6.67 28.52
N ARG A 17 -8.30 5.87 29.54
CA ARG A 17 -6.92 5.45 29.84
C ARG A 17 -6.34 4.54 28.75
N ALA A 18 -7.14 3.62 28.21
CA ALA A 18 -6.74 2.78 27.08
C ALA A 18 -6.51 3.59 25.80
N LEU A 19 -7.27 4.66 25.58
CA LEU A 19 -7.07 5.61 24.48
C LEU A 19 -5.82 6.48 24.68
N GLN A 20 -5.53 6.96 25.89
CA GLN A 20 -4.32 7.72 26.19
C GLN A 20 -3.03 6.89 26.00
N ILE A 21 -3.06 5.60 26.34
CA ILE A 21 -1.93 4.70 26.09
C ILE A 21 -1.73 4.49 24.58
N ARG A 22 -2.82 4.35 23.81
CA ARG A 22 -2.77 4.28 22.34
C ARG A 22 -2.22 5.56 21.71
N HIS A 23 -2.68 6.72 22.16
CA HIS A 23 -2.20 8.03 21.71
C HIS A 23 -0.69 8.22 21.95
N ARG A 24 -0.17 7.76 23.10
CA ARG A 24 1.27 7.81 23.39
C ARG A 24 2.13 6.92 22.46
N GLN A 25 1.56 5.83 21.94
CA GLN A 25 2.22 4.98 20.92
C GLN A 25 2.08 5.56 19.50
N GLU A 26 1.17 6.52 19.29
CA GLU A 26 0.93 7.15 17.99
C GLU A 26 1.75 8.41 17.75
N GLU A 27 2.31 9.07 18.77
CA GLU A 27 3.27 10.17 18.58
C GLU A 27 4.61 9.70 17.97
N THR A 28 4.94 8.41 18.07
CA THR A 28 6.03 7.80 17.28
C THR A 28 5.67 7.58 15.80
N SER A 29 4.45 7.92 15.37
CA SER A 29 3.86 7.57 14.07
C SER A 29 4.01 8.64 12.96
N GLN A 30 4.79 9.70 13.18
CA GLN A 30 5.17 10.60 12.07
C GLN A 30 6.17 9.94 11.10
N TYR A 31 7.03 9.05 11.59
CA TYR A 31 7.94 8.24 10.79
C TYR A 31 7.25 7.27 9.80
N PRO A 32 6.22 6.49 10.18
CA PRO A 32 5.58 5.56 9.26
C PRO A 32 4.86 6.22 8.08
N ARG A 33 4.28 7.43 8.21
CA ARG A 33 3.64 8.10 7.06
C ARG A 33 4.63 8.51 5.97
N PHE A 34 5.78 9.08 6.34
CA PHE A 34 6.81 9.46 5.38
C PHE A 34 7.48 8.24 4.74
N PHE A 35 7.73 7.19 5.53
CA PHE A 35 8.21 5.91 5.00
C PHE A 35 7.19 5.27 4.05
N HIS A 36 5.90 5.29 4.39
CA HIS A 36 4.84 4.74 3.56
C HIS A 36 4.76 5.44 2.20
N TYR A 37 4.77 6.77 2.20
CA TYR A 37 4.79 7.57 0.96
C TYR A 37 6.01 7.26 0.08
N LYS A 38 7.20 7.14 0.68
CA LYS A 38 8.41 6.76 -0.08
C LYS A 38 8.29 5.36 -0.67
N ILE A 39 7.75 4.40 0.08
CA ILE A 39 7.59 3.02 -0.37
C ILE A 39 6.56 2.94 -1.51
N GLU A 40 5.41 3.60 -1.36
CA GLU A 40 4.36 3.71 -2.39
C GLU A 40 4.93 4.27 -3.69
N LYS A 41 5.60 5.43 -3.65
CA LYS A 41 6.20 6.04 -4.84
C LYS A 41 7.31 5.20 -5.46
N THR A 42 8.12 4.52 -4.65
CA THR A 42 9.17 3.63 -5.16
C THR A 42 8.57 2.42 -5.87
N ALA A 43 7.48 1.87 -5.32
CA ALA A 43 6.79 0.71 -5.88
C ALA A 43 6.03 1.07 -7.17
N GLU A 44 5.35 2.21 -7.23
CA GLU A 44 4.72 2.74 -8.45
C GLU A 44 5.74 2.85 -9.61
N VAL A 45 6.91 3.45 -9.36
CA VAL A 45 7.96 3.59 -10.39
C VAL A 45 8.51 2.23 -10.82
N ALA A 46 8.66 1.29 -9.89
CA ALA A 46 9.13 -0.05 -10.22
C ALA A 46 8.13 -0.81 -11.13
N ILE A 47 6.83 -0.68 -10.86
CA ILE A 47 5.76 -1.26 -11.68
C ILE A 47 5.78 -0.64 -13.09
N GLU A 48 5.86 0.69 -13.19
CA GLU A 48 5.92 1.37 -14.51
C GLU A 48 7.16 0.94 -15.35
N VAL A 49 8.30 0.69 -14.69
CA VAL A 49 9.50 0.19 -15.38
C VAL A 49 9.29 -1.25 -15.87
N ILE A 50 8.63 -2.09 -15.08
CA ILE A 50 8.28 -3.46 -15.47
C ILE A 50 7.43 -3.46 -16.73
N ASP A 51 6.40 -2.62 -16.80
CA ASP A 51 5.51 -2.51 -17.97
C ASP A 51 6.28 -2.09 -19.23
N LYS A 52 7.16 -1.08 -19.10
CA LYS A 52 8.01 -0.64 -20.21
C LYS A 52 8.97 -1.72 -20.67
N VAL A 53 9.53 -2.50 -19.75
CA VAL A 53 10.41 -3.63 -20.08
C VAL A 53 9.62 -4.74 -20.77
N ALA A 54 8.40 -5.03 -20.34
CA ALA A 54 7.53 -6.01 -20.99
C ALA A 54 7.20 -5.58 -22.44
N GLU A 55 6.79 -4.33 -22.65
CA GLU A 55 6.47 -3.78 -23.97
C GLU A 55 7.70 -3.79 -24.91
N ALA A 56 8.86 -3.34 -24.42
CA ALA A 56 10.10 -3.36 -25.20
C ALA A 56 10.53 -4.79 -25.55
N THR A 57 10.34 -5.73 -24.61
CA THR A 57 10.68 -7.14 -24.79
C THR A 57 9.78 -7.82 -25.82
N GLU A 58 8.49 -7.50 -25.87
CA GLU A 58 7.59 -8.00 -26.89
C GLU A 58 7.99 -7.52 -28.29
N LYS A 59 8.27 -6.22 -28.45
CA LYS A 59 8.73 -5.66 -29.74
C LYS A 59 10.02 -6.30 -30.23
N VAL A 60 11.04 -6.39 -29.36
CA VAL A 60 12.32 -7.04 -29.72
C VAL A 60 12.12 -8.52 -30.03
N GLY A 61 11.24 -9.20 -29.30
CA GLY A 61 10.91 -10.61 -29.54
C GLY A 61 10.29 -10.84 -30.92
N ASP A 62 9.39 -9.95 -31.34
CA ASP A 62 8.72 -10.02 -32.63
C ASP A 62 9.67 -9.68 -33.78
N GLU A 63 10.45 -8.59 -33.66
CA GLU A 63 11.47 -8.20 -34.66
C GLU A 63 12.49 -9.33 -34.89
N VAL A 64 13.01 -9.92 -33.81
CA VAL A 64 13.99 -11.00 -33.88
C VAL A 64 13.36 -12.29 -34.45
N ALA A 65 12.07 -12.53 -34.23
CA ALA A 65 11.35 -13.66 -34.81
C ALA A 65 11.12 -13.49 -36.33
N GLU A 66 10.87 -12.27 -36.78
CA GLU A 66 10.75 -11.92 -38.20
C GLU A 66 12.09 -12.00 -38.94
N GLU A 67 13.18 -11.55 -38.31
CA GLU A 67 14.51 -11.53 -38.93
C GLU A 67 15.16 -12.93 -39.00
N PHE A 68 14.77 -13.85 -38.11
CA PHE A 68 15.29 -15.22 -38.05
C PHE A 68 14.20 -16.31 -38.01
N PRO A 69 13.35 -16.42 -39.05
CA PRO A 69 12.14 -17.25 -39.04
C PRO A 69 12.42 -18.77 -38.94
N GLY A 70 13.64 -19.21 -39.28
CA GLY A 70 14.07 -20.61 -39.21
C GLY A 70 14.74 -21.03 -37.89
N ASN A 71 15.09 -20.09 -37.01
CA ASN A 71 15.89 -20.41 -35.82
C ASN A 71 14.99 -20.80 -34.64
N LYS A 72 14.80 -22.11 -34.47
CA LYS A 72 14.00 -22.70 -33.38
C LYS A 72 14.52 -22.35 -31.98
N ASN A 73 15.82 -22.10 -31.81
CA ASN A 73 16.39 -21.74 -30.50
C ASN A 73 16.01 -20.32 -30.10
N ILE A 74 16.04 -19.38 -31.05
CA ILE A 74 15.64 -17.98 -30.84
C ILE A 74 14.15 -17.91 -30.49
N LYS A 75 13.29 -18.59 -31.25
CA LYS A 75 11.85 -18.66 -30.96
C LYS A 75 11.55 -19.24 -29.58
N LYS A 76 12.31 -20.26 -29.15
CA LYS A 76 12.18 -20.86 -27.82
C LYS A 76 12.65 -19.93 -26.70
N ALA A 77 13.70 -19.13 -26.95
CA ALA A 77 14.17 -18.13 -25.99
C ALA A 77 13.14 -17.00 -25.82
N ALA A 78 12.63 -16.44 -26.92
CA ALA A 78 11.59 -15.41 -26.91
C ALA A 78 10.32 -15.89 -26.17
N SER A 79 9.86 -17.12 -26.45
CA SER A 79 8.70 -17.69 -25.75
C SER A 79 8.91 -17.88 -24.24
N LYS A 80 10.15 -18.21 -23.81
CA LYS A 80 10.47 -18.29 -22.38
C LYS A 80 10.46 -16.91 -21.71
N ILE A 81 11.02 -15.92 -22.40
CA ILE A 81 11.06 -14.55 -21.90
C ILE A 81 9.64 -14.00 -21.77
N LYS A 82 8.76 -14.22 -22.76
CA LYS A 82 7.35 -13.83 -22.69
C LYS A 82 6.64 -14.41 -21.47
N LYS A 83 6.79 -15.73 -21.23
CA LYS A 83 6.25 -16.38 -20.02
C LYS A 83 6.76 -15.80 -18.71
N VAL A 84 8.01 -15.36 -18.67
CA VAL A 84 8.57 -14.72 -17.48
C VAL A 84 7.96 -13.33 -17.30
N MET A 85 7.78 -12.56 -18.39
CA MET A 85 7.11 -11.26 -18.31
C MET A 85 5.64 -11.38 -17.91
N ASP A 86 4.89 -12.35 -18.42
CA ASP A 86 3.49 -12.58 -18.03
C ASP A 86 3.35 -12.78 -16.50
N VAL A 87 4.28 -13.52 -15.89
CA VAL A 87 4.30 -13.75 -14.42
C VAL A 87 4.67 -12.47 -13.67
N ILE A 88 5.65 -11.71 -14.18
CA ILE A 88 6.08 -10.46 -13.57
C ILE A 88 4.95 -9.42 -13.62
N GLU A 89 4.20 -9.35 -14.71
CA GLU A 89 3.02 -8.48 -14.87
C GLU A 89 1.92 -8.87 -13.86
N GLU A 90 1.60 -10.16 -13.73
CA GLU A 90 0.63 -10.62 -12.72
C GLU A 90 1.05 -10.27 -11.27
N ASP A 91 2.34 -10.35 -10.98
CA ASP A 91 2.87 -9.97 -9.66
C ASP A 91 2.87 -8.45 -9.46
N ALA A 92 3.08 -7.66 -10.51
CA ALA A 92 2.97 -6.20 -10.49
C ALA A 92 1.53 -5.74 -10.21
N ASP A 93 0.54 -6.33 -10.87
CA ASP A 93 -0.89 -6.05 -10.64
C ASP A 93 -1.30 -6.32 -9.19
N LYS A 94 -0.84 -7.45 -8.62
CA LYS A 94 -1.08 -7.78 -7.21
C LYS A 94 -0.41 -6.78 -6.27
N ALA A 95 0.80 -6.33 -6.61
CA ALA A 95 1.52 -5.33 -5.83
C ALA A 95 0.78 -3.99 -5.85
N GLU A 96 0.27 -3.55 -7.01
CA GLU A 96 -0.52 -2.32 -7.15
C GLU A 96 -1.79 -2.38 -6.28
N ALA A 97 -2.57 -3.45 -6.39
CA ALA A 97 -3.77 -3.63 -5.59
C ALA A 97 -3.50 -3.66 -4.07
N LEU A 98 -2.32 -4.13 -3.65
CA LEU A 98 -1.90 -4.08 -2.25
C LEU A 98 -1.51 -2.66 -1.83
N ILE A 99 -0.76 -1.94 -2.66
CA ILE A 99 -0.36 -0.54 -2.41
C ILE A 99 -1.60 0.32 -2.20
N GLU A 100 -2.59 0.23 -3.09
CA GLU A 100 -3.85 0.97 -2.97
C GLU A 100 -4.58 0.68 -1.64
N LYS A 101 -4.68 -0.59 -1.26
CA LYS A 101 -5.32 -0.99 0.01
C LYS A 101 -4.60 -0.41 1.22
N VAL A 102 -3.28 -0.45 1.25
CA VAL A 102 -2.52 0.11 2.37
C VAL A 102 -2.63 1.64 2.40
N SER A 103 -2.63 2.29 1.23
CA SER A 103 -2.85 3.74 1.11
C SER A 103 -4.21 4.14 1.70
N PHE A 104 -5.28 3.43 1.33
CA PHE A 104 -6.64 3.65 1.87
C PHE A 104 -6.71 3.48 3.40
N ILE A 105 -6.10 2.41 3.94
CA ILE A 105 -6.06 2.19 5.39
C ILE A 105 -5.30 3.33 6.09
N THR A 106 -4.18 3.76 5.52
CA THR A 106 -3.37 4.85 6.08
C THR A 106 -4.16 6.17 6.13
N GLN A 107 -4.91 6.50 5.08
CA GLN A 107 -5.79 7.67 5.05
C GLN A 107 -6.94 7.58 6.06
N SER A 108 -7.52 6.39 6.22
CA SER A 108 -8.59 6.13 7.19
C SER A 108 -8.10 6.34 8.62
N ILE A 109 -6.93 5.79 8.96
CA ILE A 109 -6.30 5.98 10.28
C ILE A 109 -6.05 7.47 10.55
N ALA A 110 -5.48 8.20 9.58
CA ALA A 110 -5.25 9.64 9.71
C ALA A 110 -6.54 10.42 9.96
N SER A 111 -7.62 10.04 9.28
CA SER A 111 -8.94 10.66 9.46
C SER A 111 -9.50 10.42 10.86
N TRP A 112 -9.36 9.19 11.39
CA TRP A 112 -9.82 8.85 12.73
C TRP A 112 -9.02 9.59 13.81
N GLN A 113 -7.71 9.74 13.63
CA GLN A 113 -6.86 10.54 14.51
C GLN A 113 -7.32 12.00 14.58
N LEU A 114 -7.67 12.60 13.44
CA LEU A 114 -8.21 13.97 13.40
C LEU A 114 -9.53 14.08 14.17
N LEU A 115 -10.45 13.13 13.98
CA LEU A 115 -11.72 13.11 14.71
C LEU A 115 -11.51 12.98 16.22
N LEU A 116 -10.60 12.11 16.66
CA LEU A 116 -10.26 11.96 18.07
C LEU A 116 -9.73 13.27 18.66
N HIS A 117 -8.84 13.96 17.94
CA HIS A 117 -8.32 15.26 18.39
C HIS A 117 -9.43 16.32 18.53
N GLN A 118 -10.40 16.36 17.60
CA GLN A 118 -11.55 17.28 17.68
C GLN A 118 -12.48 16.98 18.87
N ILE A 119 -12.71 15.70 19.17
CA ILE A 119 -13.52 15.31 20.34
C ILE A 119 -12.81 15.72 21.62
N GLN A 120 -11.51 15.47 21.73
CA GLN A 120 -10.72 15.84 22.91
C GLN A 120 -10.67 17.36 23.14
N SER A 121 -10.51 18.16 22.08
CA SER A 121 -10.52 19.62 22.21
C SER A 121 -11.88 20.17 22.65
N THR A 122 -12.97 19.50 22.25
CA THR A 122 -14.33 19.88 22.64
C THR A 122 -14.64 19.51 24.10
N LEU A 123 -14.09 18.39 24.59
CA LEU A 123 -14.25 17.93 25.98
C LEU A 123 -13.33 18.65 26.99
N ALA A 124 -12.29 19.34 26.51
CA ALA A 124 -11.36 20.11 27.33
C ALA A 124 -11.87 21.53 27.68
N VAL A 125 -13.11 21.86 27.29
CA VAL A 125 -13.86 23.08 27.63
C VAL A 125 -14.92 22.75 28.66
#